data_AF-A0A5R8KHZ6-F1
#
_entry.id   AF-A0A5R8KHZ6-F1
#
_cell.length_a   1.000
_cell.length_b   1.000
_cell.length_c   1.000
_cell.angle_alpha   90.00
_cell.angle_beta   90.00
_cell.angle_gamma   90.00
#
_symmetry.space_group_name_H-M   'P 1'
#
loop_
_entity.id
_entity.type
_entity.pdbx_description
1 polymer ?
#
loop_
_entity_poly.entity_id
_entity_poly.type
_entity_poly.pdbx_seq_one_letter_code
_entity_poly.pdbx_strand_id
1 'polypeptide(L)'
;MPLFLQSGINLLKVTFLRPIFLSFLFATLAYSQDAAPTPPPPPEPSELRLLRQQVQQQTLTASTTLTEQYIKALAAIEQEAAASGDYEQAHNAQQRRTALAQVQSLASLTNTIVLKPSQARLVGAVNYDTASDSLGPWRAAGNSATWDVTKITPGSYDIIVTYGVASTGDPPARYIPTYNPRTGGEFEFFEASNLAGAALNRRTAIVADTGAWTTHNTLQLSPPFQLTRTTASFSVRITRANGDGGVMQLKEIRLTPSAPSNTTTLALDTPSDPVNTLRSVYQQKYKTIATPIITSYLQALQTRLAEATSLQQIDSIAELQAELDRTTKWLERPLAPARTRAAISLFEDAEEEWTDVTFVNHASNTGDRFLIQHQGKQIPVRLKTVTCPPPTDEAAGELQHYAAYFHINPENALAIGKQAREFTATALANKPLRLLTNGQKDRDGTLRVTIYVPHLGDYAGILVDNGLAAITPLPKPRRDSRLVIPDPCHGALKERESTARARPTPPGAWAFSDPPTALP
;
A
#
# COMPACT_ATOMS: atom_id res chain seq x y z
N MET A 1 -28.93 4.89 88.01
CA MET A 1 -29.78 4.19 87.00
C MET A 1 -29.57 4.88 85.64
N PRO A 2 -29.61 4.16 84.51
CA PRO A 2 -28.47 3.36 83.97
C PRO A 2 -28.03 3.83 82.55
N LEU A 3 -27.02 3.31 81.82
CA LEU A 3 -25.75 2.54 81.96
C LEU A 3 -25.17 2.43 80.50
N PHE A 4 -23.87 2.29 80.15
CA PHE A 4 -22.57 2.36 80.84
C PHE A 4 -21.42 2.42 79.80
N LEU A 5 -20.36 3.22 80.02
CA LEU A 5 -18.99 3.07 79.43
C LEU A 5 -18.82 3.23 77.88
N GLN A 6 -17.61 3.50 77.32
CA GLN A 6 -16.25 3.35 77.87
C GLN A 6 -15.23 4.38 77.32
N SER A 7 -14.16 4.60 78.09
CA SER A 7 -12.91 5.33 77.76
C SER A 7 -12.31 5.00 76.37
N GLY A 8 -11.56 5.86 75.68
CA GLY A 8 -10.86 7.10 76.09
C GLY A 8 -9.33 6.91 76.12
N ILE A 9 -8.56 7.99 75.90
CA ILE A 9 -7.11 8.13 76.23
C ILE A 9 -6.16 7.27 75.34
N ASN A 10 -5.09 7.78 74.70
CA ASN A 10 -4.53 9.15 74.65
C ASN A 10 -3.36 9.24 73.63
N LEU A 11 -2.82 10.46 73.46
CA LEU A 11 -1.39 10.77 73.20
C LEU A 11 -0.81 10.42 71.78
N LEU A 12 0.12 11.18 71.18
CA LEU A 12 0.85 12.39 71.62
C LEU A 12 1.50 13.12 70.42
N LYS A 13 1.19 14.42 70.19
CA LYS A 13 2.07 15.48 69.60
C LYS A 13 2.63 15.24 68.15
N VAL A 14 3.25 16.19 67.41
CA VAL A 14 3.65 17.61 67.56
C VAL A 14 3.64 18.22 66.12
N THR A 15 3.03 19.40 65.86
CA THR A 15 3.73 20.71 65.62
C THR A 15 4.68 20.70 64.40
N PHE A 16 4.74 21.65 63.44
CA PHE A 16 3.94 22.81 62.97
C PHE A 16 4.70 23.40 61.75
N LEU A 17 4.15 24.42 61.06
CA LEU A 17 4.84 25.38 60.14
C LEU A 17 5.36 24.91 58.75
N ARG A 18 4.80 25.58 57.73
CA ARG A 18 5.27 25.80 56.34
C ARG A 18 6.42 26.86 56.30
N PRO A 19 6.88 27.32 55.12
CA PRO A 19 7.43 26.61 53.94
C PRO A 19 8.80 27.22 53.53
N ILE A 20 9.42 26.76 52.42
CA ILE A 20 10.00 27.58 51.32
C ILE A 20 10.72 26.66 50.31
N PHE A 21 10.75 27.11 49.04
CA PHE A 21 11.41 26.54 47.87
C PHE A 21 12.73 25.77 48.12
N LEU A 22 12.88 24.61 47.47
CA LEU A 22 14.19 24.16 46.98
C LEU A 22 14.08 23.28 45.73
N SER A 23 15.00 23.50 44.79
CA SER A 23 15.17 22.73 43.55
C SER A 23 16.09 21.53 43.77
N PHE A 24 15.64 20.30 43.52
CA PHE A 24 16.47 19.10 43.27
C PHE A 24 15.71 18.23 42.25
N LEU A 25 16.24 17.86 41.08
CA LEU A 25 17.34 16.91 40.84
C LEU A 25 16.95 15.50 41.32
N PHE A 26 16.16 14.80 40.50
CA PHE A 26 15.86 13.39 40.66
C PHE A 26 16.91 12.52 39.96
N ALA A 27 17.87 12.04 40.74
CA ALA A 27 18.63 10.85 40.37
C ALA A 27 17.74 9.62 40.61
N THR A 28 17.21 9.02 39.55
CA THR A 28 16.49 7.75 39.66
C THR A 28 17.48 6.61 39.84
N LEU A 29 17.56 6.11 41.07
CA LEU A 29 18.21 4.82 41.38
C LEU A 29 17.54 3.69 40.59
N ALA A 30 18.37 2.77 40.10
CA ALA A 30 17.92 1.64 39.30
C ALA A 30 17.03 0.68 40.11
N TYR A 31 15.87 0.34 39.55
CA TYR A 31 15.15 -0.87 39.91
C TYR A 31 15.24 -1.84 38.74
N SER A 32 16.14 -2.82 38.86
CA SER A 32 16.39 -3.83 37.84
C SER A 32 15.21 -4.80 37.76
N GLN A 33 14.24 -4.53 36.90
CA GLN A 33 13.25 -5.52 36.52
C GLN A 33 13.80 -6.31 35.31
N ASP A 34 14.10 -7.57 35.55
CA ASP A 34 14.66 -8.51 34.56
C ASP A 34 13.57 -8.89 33.54
N ALA A 35 13.48 -8.10 32.47
CA ALA A 35 12.53 -8.30 31.39
C ALA A 35 13.13 -9.23 30.33
N ALA A 36 12.63 -10.46 30.27
CA ALA A 36 13.07 -11.47 29.31
C ALA A 36 13.00 -10.95 27.85
N PRO A 37 13.96 -11.32 26.98
CA PRO A 37 14.03 -10.79 25.62
C PRO A 37 12.82 -11.21 24.78
N THR A 38 12.06 -10.23 24.29
CA THR A 38 11.03 -10.45 23.27
C THR A 38 11.66 -11.04 22.00
N PRO A 39 11.15 -12.16 21.47
CA PRO A 39 11.68 -12.76 20.25
C PRO A 39 11.44 -11.84 19.04
N PRO A 40 12.31 -11.89 18.01
CA PRO A 40 12.15 -11.09 16.80
C PRO A 40 10.86 -11.46 16.05
N PRO A 41 10.22 -10.51 15.34
CA PRO A 41 9.05 -10.82 14.53
C PRO A 41 9.41 -11.85 13.44
N PRO A 42 8.52 -12.81 13.14
CA PRO A 42 8.80 -13.85 12.16
C PRO A 42 9.07 -13.23 10.78
N PRO A 43 10.03 -13.79 10.01
CA PRO A 43 10.34 -13.27 8.68
C PRO A 43 9.12 -13.40 7.75
N GLU A 44 8.77 -12.31 7.04
CA GLU A 44 7.81 -12.39 5.93
C GLU A 44 8.22 -13.54 4.98
N PRO A 45 7.29 -14.43 4.59
CA PRO A 45 7.60 -15.49 3.63
C PRO A 45 8.08 -14.87 2.32
N SER A 46 9.15 -15.45 1.76
CA SER A 46 9.85 -14.93 0.57
C SER A 46 8.91 -14.72 -0.63
N GLU A 47 7.88 -15.54 -0.75
CA GLU A 47 6.85 -15.43 -1.79
C GLU A 47 6.08 -14.11 -1.77
N LEU A 48 5.77 -13.55 -0.58
CA LEU A 48 5.10 -12.24 -0.47
C LEU A 48 6.01 -11.08 -0.87
N ARG A 49 7.33 -11.22 -0.65
CA ARG A 49 8.31 -10.22 -1.10
C ARG A 49 8.46 -10.25 -2.62
N LEU A 50 8.52 -11.44 -3.21
CA LEU A 50 8.53 -11.62 -4.67
C LEU A 50 7.25 -11.09 -5.32
N LEU A 51 6.07 -11.40 -4.76
CA LEU A 51 4.79 -10.91 -5.28
C LEU A 51 4.69 -9.38 -5.18
N ARG A 52 5.12 -8.78 -4.06
CA ARG A 52 5.13 -7.31 -3.88
C ARG A 52 6.08 -6.63 -4.89
N GLN A 53 7.25 -7.21 -5.13
CA GLN A 53 8.17 -6.75 -6.18
C GLN A 53 7.56 -6.89 -7.59
N GLN A 54 6.88 -7.99 -7.88
CA GLN A 54 6.24 -8.25 -9.17
C GLN A 54 5.08 -7.28 -9.45
N VAL A 55 4.24 -6.98 -8.47
CA VAL A 55 3.15 -5.98 -8.59
C VAL A 55 3.71 -4.55 -8.71
N GLN A 56 4.81 -4.22 -8.02
CA GLN A 56 5.49 -2.94 -8.21
C GLN A 56 6.11 -2.81 -9.61
N GLN A 57 6.70 -3.88 -10.15
CA GLN A 57 7.19 -3.89 -11.53
C GLN A 57 6.06 -3.76 -12.55
N GLN A 58 4.91 -4.42 -12.33
CA GLN A 58 3.73 -4.32 -13.20
C GLN A 58 3.08 -2.92 -13.19
N THR A 59 3.01 -2.27 -12.03
CA THR A 59 2.45 -0.90 -11.95
C THR A 59 3.39 0.15 -12.53
N LEU A 60 4.71 -0.01 -12.36
CA LEU A 60 5.71 0.85 -13.02
C LEU A 60 5.68 0.70 -14.55
N THR A 61 5.66 -0.54 -15.08
CA THR A 61 5.55 -0.76 -16.54
C THR A 61 4.22 -0.26 -17.10
N ALA A 62 3.11 -0.41 -16.39
CA ALA A 62 1.82 0.16 -16.79
C ALA A 62 1.83 1.71 -16.90
N SER A 63 2.70 2.40 -16.15
CA SER A 63 2.87 3.85 -16.25
C SER A 63 3.76 4.28 -17.42
N THR A 64 4.83 3.55 -17.73
CA THR A 64 5.70 3.85 -18.89
C THR A 64 4.98 3.53 -20.21
N THR A 65 4.10 2.52 -20.22
CA THR A 65 3.37 2.12 -21.42
C THR A 65 2.49 3.21 -22.02
N LEU A 66 1.94 4.16 -21.27
CA LEU A 66 0.98 5.12 -21.83
C LEU A 66 1.66 6.09 -22.82
N THR A 67 2.84 6.60 -22.48
CA THR A 67 3.63 7.45 -23.39
C THR A 67 4.20 6.65 -24.57
N GLU A 68 4.62 5.40 -24.33
CA GLU A 68 5.06 4.50 -25.41
C GLU A 68 3.92 4.11 -26.36
N GLN A 69 2.71 3.89 -25.84
CA GLN A 69 1.48 3.66 -26.61
C GLN A 69 1.11 4.90 -27.42
N TYR A 70 1.27 6.11 -26.88
CA TYR A 70 1.04 7.35 -27.62
C TYR A 70 2.08 7.55 -28.75
N ILE A 71 3.35 7.24 -28.51
CA ILE A 71 4.40 7.25 -29.56
C ILE A 71 4.10 6.21 -30.64
N LYS A 72 3.65 5.00 -30.27
CA LYS A 72 3.22 3.96 -31.22
C LYS A 72 1.97 4.37 -32.00
N ALA A 73 0.99 5.02 -31.36
CA ALA A 73 -0.20 5.54 -32.02
C ALA A 73 0.13 6.66 -33.01
N LEU A 74 1.02 7.59 -32.65
CA LEU A 74 1.52 8.61 -33.59
C LEU A 74 2.26 8.00 -34.79
N ALA A 75 3.05 6.93 -34.58
CA ALA A 75 3.72 6.23 -35.67
C ALA A 75 2.74 5.46 -36.59
N ALA A 76 1.64 4.92 -36.03
CA ALA A 76 0.57 4.31 -36.82
C ALA A 76 -0.18 5.37 -37.65
N ILE A 77 -0.50 6.54 -37.07
CA ILE A 77 -1.12 7.67 -37.78
C ILE A 77 -0.21 8.22 -38.87
N GLU A 78 1.11 8.29 -38.65
CA GLU A 78 2.10 8.67 -39.65
C GLU A 78 2.11 7.69 -40.84
N GLN A 79 2.02 6.37 -40.60
CA GLN A 79 1.94 5.36 -41.66
C GLN A 79 0.60 5.37 -42.40
N GLU A 80 -0.51 5.54 -41.69
CA GLU A 80 -1.85 5.58 -42.28
C GLU A 80 -2.05 6.84 -43.15
N ALA A 81 -1.61 8.01 -42.67
CA ALA A 81 -1.62 9.26 -43.43
C ALA A 81 -0.67 9.22 -44.64
N ALA A 82 0.51 8.59 -44.51
CA ALA A 82 1.41 8.38 -45.65
C ALA A 82 0.82 7.41 -46.70
N ALA A 83 0.01 6.43 -46.28
CA ALA A 83 -0.67 5.50 -47.18
C ALA A 83 -1.91 6.10 -47.86
N SER A 84 -2.61 7.05 -47.22
CA SER A 84 -3.73 7.79 -47.81
C SER A 84 -3.29 8.95 -48.72
N GLY A 85 -2.00 9.31 -48.71
CA GLY A 85 -1.45 10.45 -49.46
C GLY A 85 -1.60 11.80 -48.74
N ASP A 86 -2.04 11.81 -47.48
CA ASP A 86 -2.17 13.03 -46.66
C ASP A 86 -0.82 13.36 -45.98
N TYR A 87 0.07 13.94 -46.78
CA TYR A 87 1.44 14.28 -46.35
C TYR A 87 1.47 15.35 -45.24
N GLU A 88 0.45 16.21 -45.14
CA GLU A 88 0.37 17.20 -44.06
C GLU A 88 0.07 16.54 -42.71
N GLN A 89 -0.87 15.59 -42.67
CA GLN A 89 -1.15 14.83 -41.44
C GLN A 89 0.06 13.97 -41.02
N ALA A 90 0.74 13.33 -41.97
CA ALA A 90 1.95 12.55 -41.70
C ALA A 90 3.09 13.41 -41.11
N HIS A 91 3.37 14.57 -41.70
CA HIS A 91 4.39 15.50 -41.21
C HIS A 91 4.06 16.06 -39.82
N ASN A 92 2.79 16.39 -39.55
CA ASN A 92 2.34 16.82 -38.22
C ASN A 92 2.50 15.72 -37.15
N ALA A 93 2.20 14.45 -37.49
CA ALA A 93 2.43 13.32 -36.59
C ALA A 93 3.93 13.11 -36.30
N GLN A 94 4.77 13.21 -37.34
CA GLN A 94 6.23 13.13 -37.24
C GLN A 94 6.81 14.21 -36.32
N GLN A 95 6.38 15.48 -36.48
CA GLN A 95 6.81 16.59 -35.63
C GLN A 95 6.40 16.39 -34.15
N ARG A 96 5.18 15.92 -33.89
CA ARG A 96 4.72 15.61 -32.52
C ARG A 96 5.55 14.49 -31.89
N ARG A 97 5.90 13.45 -32.66
CA ARG A 97 6.78 12.37 -32.19
C ARG A 97 8.18 12.88 -31.84
N THR A 98 8.78 13.74 -32.67
CA THR A 98 10.12 14.30 -32.37
C THR A 98 10.11 15.25 -31.19
N ALA A 99 9.08 16.07 -31.04
CA ALA A 99 8.90 16.93 -29.86
C ALA A 99 8.79 16.12 -28.56
N LEU A 100 8.00 15.04 -28.55
CA LEU A 100 7.87 14.15 -27.38
C LEU A 100 9.17 13.42 -27.06
N ALA A 101 9.93 12.97 -28.07
CA ALA A 101 11.24 12.36 -27.86
C ALA A 101 12.26 13.34 -27.24
N GLN A 102 12.22 14.63 -27.64
CA GLN A 102 13.02 15.69 -27.02
C GLN A 102 12.57 15.99 -25.58
N VAL A 103 11.27 16.02 -25.31
CA VAL A 103 10.76 16.20 -23.93
C VAL A 103 11.17 15.02 -23.04
N GLN A 104 11.16 13.77 -23.54
CA GLN A 104 11.63 12.62 -22.80
C GLN A 104 13.15 12.65 -22.51
N SER A 105 13.98 13.06 -23.47
CA SER A 105 15.43 13.16 -23.26
C SER A 105 15.82 14.31 -22.33
N LEU A 106 15.04 15.39 -22.30
CA LEU A 106 15.20 16.48 -21.33
C LEU A 106 14.69 16.06 -19.93
N ALA A 107 13.57 15.33 -19.85
CA ALA A 107 12.99 14.88 -18.58
C ALA A 107 13.87 13.86 -17.83
N SER A 108 14.56 12.97 -18.56
CA SER A 108 15.52 12.03 -17.96
C SER A 108 16.77 12.72 -17.42
N LEU A 109 17.21 13.81 -18.07
CA LEU A 109 18.30 14.66 -17.58
C LEU A 109 17.88 15.46 -16.33
N THR A 110 16.68 16.06 -16.30
CA THR A 110 16.21 16.86 -15.14
C THR A 110 15.91 16.04 -13.89
N ASN A 111 15.63 14.74 -14.02
CA ASN A 111 15.33 13.84 -12.90
C ASN A 111 16.57 13.18 -12.27
N THR A 112 17.78 13.59 -12.68
CA THR A 112 19.03 13.11 -12.09
C THR A 112 19.28 13.77 -10.73
N ILE A 113 19.34 12.97 -9.67
CA ILE A 113 19.62 13.46 -8.30
C ILE A 113 21.13 13.41 -8.07
N VAL A 114 21.73 14.55 -7.73
CA VAL A 114 23.16 14.67 -7.41
C VAL A 114 23.33 14.96 -5.92
N LEU A 115 23.94 14.03 -5.18
CA LEU A 115 24.30 14.20 -3.78
C LEU A 115 25.67 14.89 -3.70
N LYS A 116 25.67 16.19 -3.36
CA LYS A 116 26.89 16.99 -3.29
C LYS A 116 27.59 16.84 -1.93
N PRO A 117 28.92 16.73 -1.87
CA PRO A 117 29.69 16.70 -0.61
C PRO A 117 29.32 17.82 0.38
N SER A 118 29.19 19.04 -0.11
CA SER A 118 28.80 20.24 0.67
C SER A 118 27.42 20.18 1.34
N GLN A 119 26.54 19.24 0.95
CA GLN A 119 25.20 19.05 1.53
C GLN A 119 25.13 17.87 2.50
N ALA A 120 26.25 17.19 2.76
CA ALA A 120 26.30 16.02 3.62
C ALA A 120 26.34 16.39 5.11
N ARG A 121 25.52 15.70 5.91
CA ARG A 121 25.70 15.62 7.37
C ARG A 121 26.77 14.57 7.66
N LEU A 122 27.91 14.98 8.21
CA LEU A 122 29.06 14.11 8.46
C LEU A 122 29.04 13.53 9.88
N VAL A 123 29.45 12.26 10.02
CA VAL A 123 29.55 11.55 11.30
C VAL A 123 30.88 10.78 11.38
N GLY A 124 31.59 10.94 12.49
CA GLY A 124 32.91 10.36 12.70
C GLY A 124 34.04 11.26 12.19
N ALA A 125 35.14 10.67 11.75
CA ALA A 125 36.37 11.40 11.37
C ALA A 125 36.40 11.84 9.89
N VAL A 126 35.24 12.04 9.25
CA VAL A 126 35.14 12.46 7.84
C VAL A 126 35.03 13.98 7.80
N ASN A 127 35.86 14.62 6.97
CA ASN A 127 35.78 16.05 6.71
C ASN A 127 35.32 16.31 5.27
N TYR A 128 34.85 17.53 5.03
CA TYR A 128 34.64 18.06 3.68
C TYR A 128 35.84 18.94 3.32
N ASP A 129 36.54 18.58 2.25
CA ASP A 129 37.60 19.40 1.67
C ASP A 129 37.02 20.32 0.61
N THR A 130 37.07 21.62 0.88
CA THR A 130 36.58 22.69 0.00
C THR A 130 37.46 22.92 -1.23
N ALA A 131 38.73 22.50 -1.20
CA ALA A 131 39.65 22.69 -2.33
C ALA A 131 39.43 21.65 -3.44
N SER A 132 39.02 20.43 -3.07
CA SER A 132 38.77 19.32 -3.99
C SER A 132 37.28 19.00 -4.22
N ASP A 133 36.37 19.69 -3.51
CA ASP A 133 34.92 19.42 -3.41
C ASP A 133 34.64 17.93 -3.17
N SER A 134 35.15 17.42 -2.04
CA SER A 134 35.12 15.99 -1.74
C SER A 134 35.06 15.68 -0.24
N LEU A 135 34.55 14.49 0.10
CA LEU A 135 34.55 13.97 1.47
C LEU A 135 35.71 13.02 1.71
N GLY A 136 36.48 13.27 2.77
CA GLY A 136 37.59 12.44 3.24
C GLY A 136 38.35 13.04 4.42
N PRO A 137 39.35 12.33 4.98
CA PRO A 137 39.69 10.93 4.73
C PRO A 137 38.79 9.97 5.53
N TRP A 138 38.35 8.89 4.91
CA TRP A 138 37.47 7.90 5.54
C TRP A 138 38.28 6.82 6.26
N ARG A 139 38.74 7.08 7.49
CA ARG A 139 39.75 6.25 8.18
C ARG A 139 39.23 5.07 9.02
N ALA A 140 37.96 5.05 9.42
CA ALA A 140 37.44 4.05 10.34
C ALA A 140 36.07 3.50 9.91
N ALA A 141 35.80 2.22 10.24
CA ALA A 141 34.46 1.65 10.12
C ALA A 141 33.48 2.40 11.04
N GLY A 142 32.27 2.65 10.56
CA GLY A 142 31.27 3.46 11.27
C GLY A 142 31.28 4.95 10.92
N ASN A 143 32.34 5.48 10.29
CA ASN A 143 32.29 6.80 9.64
C ASN A 143 31.15 6.81 8.60
N SER A 144 30.34 7.87 8.61
CA SER A 144 29.24 8.02 7.64
C SER A 144 29.00 9.47 7.20
N ALA A 145 28.35 9.61 6.05
CA ALA A 145 27.83 10.88 5.53
C ALA A 145 26.39 10.66 5.06
N THR A 146 25.50 11.59 5.37
CA THR A 146 24.06 11.46 5.10
C THR A 146 23.50 12.71 4.40
N TRP A 147 22.71 12.50 3.35
CA TRP A 147 22.04 13.55 2.56
C TRP A 147 20.53 13.40 2.68
N ASP A 148 19.82 14.50 2.84
CA ASP A 148 18.36 14.52 2.82
C ASP A 148 17.86 15.12 1.51
N VAL A 149 17.17 14.31 0.70
CA VAL A 149 16.69 14.70 -0.63
C VAL A 149 15.18 14.82 -0.61
N THR A 150 14.67 15.93 -1.14
CA THR A 150 13.24 16.20 -1.33
C THR A 150 12.94 16.36 -2.81
N LYS A 151 11.66 16.16 -3.20
CA LYS A 151 11.19 16.19 -4.60
C LYS A 151 11.77 15.09 -5.48
N ILE A 152 11.99 13.91 -4.91
CA ILE A 152 12.33 12.69 -5.65
C ILE A 152 11.12 12.27 -6.51
N THR A 153 11.35 11.79 -7.73
CA THR A 153 10.31 11.11 -8.51
C THR A 153 10.35 9.62 -8.18
N PRO A 154 9.25 8.95 -7.76
CA PRO A 154 9.28 7.51 -7.54
C PRO A 154 9.67 6.73 -8.81
N GLY A 155 10.54 5.74 -8.69
CA GLY A 155 11.05 4.96 -9.83
C GLY A 155 12.34 4.18 -9.55
N SER A 156 12.88 3.59 -10.61
CA SER A 156 14.17 2.89 -10.63
C SER A 156 15.32 3.87 -10.86
N TYR A 157 16.38 3.78 -10.06
CA TYR A 157 17.55 4.65 -10.15
C TYR A 157 18.85 3.84 -10.15
N ASP A 158 19.67 4.03 -11.17
CA ASP A 158 21.05 3.59 -11.20
C ASP A 158 21.90 4.55 -10.36
N ILE A 159 22.77 4.02 -9.52
CA ILE A 159 23.64 4.80 -8.65
C ILE A 159 25.05 4.78 -9.23
N ILE A 160 25.62 5.94 -9.47
CA ILE A 160 27.00 6.14 -9.93
C ILE A 160 27.74 6.90 -8.83
N VAL A 161 28.76 6.28 -8.24
CA VAL A 161 29.64 6.86 -7.22
C VAL A 161 30.95 7.26 -7.87
N THR A 162 31.35 8.52 -7.74
CA THR A 162 32.62 9.05 -8.22
C THR A 162 33.59 9.21 -7.04
N TYR A 163 34.68 8.44 -7.05
CA TYR A 163 35.67 8.43 -5.96
C TYR A 163 37.11 8.38 -6.46
N GLY A 164 38.07 8.75 -5.60
CA GLY A 164 39.50 8.49 -5.78
C GLY A 164 40.09 7.67 -4.62
N VAL A 165 41.13 6.88 -4.90
CA VAL A 165 41.95 6.12 -3.95
C VAL A 165 43.38 6.12 -4.45
N ALA A 166 44.34 6.44 -3.57
CA ALA A 166 45.76 6.18 -3.84
C ALA A 166 46.17 4.79 -3.34
N SER A 167 47.19 4.17 -3.94
CA SER A 167 47.73 2.86 -3.52
C SER A 167 48.30 2.85 -2.10
N THR A 168 48.63 4.02 -1.54
CA THR A 168 49.20 4.23 -0.20
C THR A 168 48.64 5.53 0.37
N GLY A 169 48.25 5.53 1.64
CA GLY A 169 47.62 6.68 2.28
C GLY A 169 48.64 7.64 2.90
N ASP A 170 48.28 8.92 2.94
CA ASP A 170 49.17 10.00 3.38
C ASP A 170 49.66 9.75 4.81
N PRO A 171 50.99 9.83 5.06
CA PRO A 171 51.54 9.55 6.38
C PRO A 171 50.98 10.50 7.43
N PRO A 172 50.68 10.02 8.66
CA PRO A 172 50.18 10.88 9.72
C PRO A 172 51.20 11.95 10.07
N ALA A 173 50.72 13.16 10.37
CA ALA A 173 51.55 14.31 10.76
C ALA A 173 52.36 14.11 12.06
N ARG A 174 52.17 12.97 12.74
CA ARG A 174 53.00 12.49 13.86
C ARG A 174 53.32 11.02 13.60
N TYR A 175 54.55 10.62 13.86
CA TYR A 175 54.97 9.23 13.71
C TYR A 175 54.20 8.31 14.67
N ILE A 176 53.56 7.27 14.11
CA ILE A 176 52.83 6.24 14.85
C ILE A 176 53.45 4.89 14.46
N PRO A 177 54.11 4.16 15.39
CA PRO A 177 54.83 2.92 15.06
C PRO A 177 53.97 1.81 14.45
N THR A 178 52.66 1.84 14.70
CA THR A 178 51.68 0.85 14.24
C THR A 178 50.88 1.30 13.01
N TYR A 179 51.24 2.41 12.36
CA TYR A 179 50.51 2.94 11.20
C TYR A 179 50.57 1.96 10.03
N ASN A 180 49.39 1.48 9.60
CA ASN A 180 49.24 0.67 8.39
C ASN A 180 48.82 1.58 7.22
N PRO A 181 49.71 1.92 6.27
CA PRO A 181 49.43 2.88 5.22
C PRO A 181 48.52 2.36 4.10
N ARG A 182 48.00 1.12 4.22
CA ARG A 182 47.09 0.53 3.25
C ARG A 182 45.78 1.31 3.18
N THR A 183 45.29 1.43 1.95
CA THR A 183 44.08 2.18 1.57
C THR A 183 43.00 1.25 1.04
N GLY A 184 41.83 1.84 0.76
CA GLY A 184 40.67 1.10 0.29
C GLY A 184 39.97 0.33 1.40
N GLY A 185 38.92 -0.38 1.02
CA GLY A 185 38.04 -1.08 1.94
C GLY A 185 36.65 -1.25 1.34
N GLU A 186 35.67 -1.39 2.23
CA GLU A 186 34.28 -1.65 1.90
C GLU A 186 33.40 -0.52 2.46
N PHE A 187 32.47 -0.04 1.64
CA PHE A 187 31.44 0.91 2.05
C PHE A 187 30.05 0.38 1.70
N GLU A 188 29.06 0.94 2.38
CA GLU A 188 27.65 0.66 2.18
C GLU A 188 26.93 1.98 1.85
N PHE A 189 26.16 2.00 0.78
CA PHE A 189 25.25 3.08 0.42
C PHE A 189 23.81 2.61 0.61
N PHE A 190 23.01 3.33 1.40
CA PHE A 190 21.65 2.91 1.74
C PHE A 190 20.67 4.07 1.96
N GLU A 191 19.38 3.79 1.80
CA GLU A 191 18.29 4.68 2.25
C GLU A 191 18.22 4.64 3.79
N ALA A 192 18.61 5.73 4.44
CA ALA A 192 18.61 5.92 5.88
C ALA A 192 17.20 6.26 6.39
N SER A 193 16.25 5.35 6.17
CA SER A 193 14.86 5.48 6.62
C SER A 193 14.37 4.19 7.27
N ASN A 194 13.56 4.32 8.33
CA ASN A 194 12.91 3.19 9.00
C ASN A 194 11.59 2.77 8.32
N LEU A 195 11.23 3.42 7.21
CA LEU A 195 9.97 3.22 6.50
C LEU A 195 10.06 2.05 5.49
N ALA A 196 8.95 1.32 5.32
CA ALA A 196 8.89 0.12 4.49
C ALA A 196 9.44 0.33 3.06
N GLY A 197 10.35 -0.56 2.64
CA GLY A 197 11.08 -0.49 1.37
C GLY A 197 12.52 -0.01 1.49
N ALA A 198 12.84 0.86 2.44
CA ALA A 198 14.18 1.43 2.59
C ALA A 198 15.29 0.39 2.81
N ALA A 199 14.97 -0.68 3.55
CA ALA A 199 15.89 -1.81 3.77
C ALA A 199 16.30 -2.57 2.49
N LEU A 200 15.52 -2.46 1.40
CA LEU A 200 15.86 -3.02 0.09
C LEU A 200 16.81 -2.11 -0.72
N ASN A 201 16.85 -0.83 -0.38
CA ASN A 201 17.73 0.18 -0.95
C ASN A 201 19.03 0.25 -0.14
N ARG A 202 19.84 -0.80 -0.24
CA ARG A 202 21.13 -0.97 0.44
C ARG A 202 22.10 -1.72 -0.48
N ARG A 203 23.22 -1.12 -0.86
CA ARG A 203 24.30 -1.74 -1.64
C ARG A 203 25.62 -1.63 -0.88
N THR A 204 26.37 -2.72 -0.85
CA THR A 204 27.78 -2.72 -0.44
C THR A 204 28.68 -2.71 -1.67
N ALA A 205 29.82 -2.06 -1.55
CA ALA A 205 30.82 -1.97 -2.61
C ALA A 205 32.23 -1.95 -2.03
N ILE A 206 33.16 -2.52 -2.80
CA ILE A 206 34.59 -2.49 -2.53
C ILE A 206 35.18 -1.35 -3.35
N VAL A 207 36.01 -0.52 -2.71
CA VAL A 207 36.70 0.58 -3.39
C VAL A 207 37.99 0.06 -4.04
N ALA A 208 38.14 0.29 -5.34
CA ALA A 208 39.36 -0.05 -6.08
C ALA A 208 40.38 1.10 -6.03
N ASP A 209 41.66 0.77 -6.16
CA ASP A 209 42.73 1.76 -6.33
C ASP A 209 42.55 2.51 -7.67
N THR A 210 42.63 3.85 -7.63
CA THR A 210 42.57 4.72 -8.81
C THR A 210 43.94 5.37 -9.12
N GLY A 211 44.98 4.97 -8.39
CA GLY A 211 46.37 5.40 -8.54
C GLY A 211 46.72 6.68 -7.76
N ALA A 212 45.75 7.56 -7.50
CA ALA A 212 45.93 8.75 -6.67
C ALA A 212 44.60 9.26 -6.12
N TRP A 213 44.64 9.93 -4.96
CA TRP A 213 43.48 10.57 -4.33
C TRP A 213 42.74 11.53 -5.27
N THR A 214 43.47 12.34 -6.04
CA THR A 214 42.92 13.28 -7.02
C THR A 214 42.46 12.64 -8.33
N THR A 215 42.81 11.38 -8.60
CA THR A 215 42.39 10.65 -9.80
C THR A 215 41.07 9.96 -9.52
N HIS A 216 40.00 10.43 -10.15
CA HIS A 216 38.65 9.95 -9.87
C HIS A 216 38.20 8.89 -10.88
N ASN A 217 37.58 7.82 -10.40
CA ASN A 217 36.91 6.80 -11.19
C ASN A 217 35.43 6.70 -10.79
N THR A 218 34.61 6.15 -11.67
CA THR A 218 33.17 5.95 -11.46
C THR A 218 32.85 4.48 -11.21
N LEU A 219 32.12 4.19 -10.14
CA LEU A 219 31.59 2.88 -9.81
C LEU A 219 30.06 2.91 -9.85
N GLN A 220 29.46 2.08 -10.71
CA GLN A 220 28.02 1.85 -10.71
C GLN A 220 27.65 0.79 -9.66
N LEU A 221 26.68 1.09 -8.80
CA LEU A 221 26.19 0.15 -7.79
C LEU A 221 24.96 -0.59 -8.32
N SER A 222 25.10 -1.90 -8.53
CA SER A 222 24.03 -2.78 -8.99
C SER A 222 23.53 -3.68 -7.84
N PRO A 223 22.24 -4.06 -7.82
CA PRO A 223 21.15 -3.62 -8.70
C PRO A 223 20.67 -2.17 -8.41
N PRO A 224 19.89 -1.54 -9.31
CA PRO A 224 19.33 -0.19 -9.07
C PRO A 224 18.54 -0.07 -7.76
N PHE A 225 18.40 1.16 -7.27
CA PHE A 225 17.50 1.53 -6.18
C PHE A 225 16.05 1.66 -6.68
N GLN A 226 15.11 1.25 -5.83
CA GLN A 226 13.67 1.38 -6.08
C GLN A 226 13.11 2.42 -5.11
N LEU A 227 13.05 3.67 -5.55
CA LEU A 227 12.57 4.78 -4.74
C LEU A 227 11.06 4.87 -4.85
N THR A 228 10.35 4.72 -3.73
CA THR A 228 8.88 4.68 -3.69
C THR A 228 8.25 5.98 -3.20
N ARG A 229 9.05 6.99 -2.87
CA ARG A 229 8.61 8.22 -2.19
C ARG A 229 9.26 9.46 -2.78
N THR A 230 8.65 10.61 -2.48
CA THR A 230 9.10 11.94 -2.90
C THR A 230 10.15 12.57 -1.96
N THR A 231 10.44 11.93 -0.83
CA THR A 231 11.49 12.31 0.12
C THR A 231 12.23 11.06 0.60
N ALA A 232 13.55 11.13 0.65
CA ALA A 232 14.41 10.07 1.19
C ALA A 232 15.72 10.64 1.73
N SER A 233 16.22 10.01 2.79
CA SER A 233 17.57 10.26 3.31
C SER A 233 18.50 9.16 2.80
N PHE A 234 19.64 9.52 2.23
CA PHE A 234 20.65 8.56 1.75
C PHE A 234 21.90 8.65 2.61
N SER A 235 22.53 7.53 2.92
CA SER A 235 23.76 7.50 3.72
C SER A 235 24.82 6.61 3.08
N VAL A 236 26.05 7.10 3.07
CA VAL A 236 27.27 6.29 2.89
C VAL A 236 27.83 5.97 4.26
N ARG A 237 28.16 4.71 4.53
CA ARG A 237 28.84 4.27 5.74
C ARG A 237 30.00 3.34 5.40
N ILE A 238 31.15 3.51 6.06
CA ILE A 238 32.25 2.55 5.95
C ILE A 238 31.94 1.32 6.80
N THR A 239 31.97 0.14 6.16
CA THR A 239 31.83 -1.15 6.86
C THR A 239 33.20 -1.71 7.22
N ARG A 240 34.22 -1.51 6.37
CA ARG A 240 35.58 -2.02 6.57
C ARG A 240 36.63 -1.08 5.97
N ALA A 241 37.76 -0.93 6.66
CA ALA A 241 38.96 -0.30 6.12
C ALA A 241 40.11 -1.32 6.06
N ASN A 242 40.97 -1.23 5.04
CA ASN A 242 42.14 -2.12 4.88
C ASN A 242 43.37 -1.69 5.71
N GLY A 243 43.35 -0.46 6.21
CA GLY A 243 44.40 0.17 6.98
C GLY A 243 44.02 1.61 7.37
N ASP A 244 44.96 2.32 7.97
CA ASP A 244 44.80 3.68 8.48
C ASP A 244 44.90 4.74 7.36
N GLY A 245 45.36 4.34 6.17
CA GLY A 245 45.53 5.20 5.00
C GLY A 245 44.23 5.80 4.45
N GLY A 246 43.07 5.23 4.81
CA GLY A 246 41.75 5.70 4.42
C GLY A 246 41.12 4.92 3.26
N VAL A 247 39.78 4.90 3.23
CA VAL A 247 39.01 4.06 2.29
C VAL A 247 38.80 4.70 0.92
N MET A 248 38.42 5.98 0.86
CA MET A 248 38.22 6.71 -0.40
C MET A 248 38.27 8.23 -0.21
N GLN A 249 38.34 8.98 -1.31
CA GLN A 249 37.96 10.39 -1.42
C GLN A 249 36.70 10.46 -2.28
N LEU A 250 35.56 10.81 -1.70
CA LEU A 250 34.26 10.76 -2.36
C LEU A 250 33.90 12.13 -2.94
N LYS A 251 33.72 12.21 -4.26
CA LYS A 251 33.44 13.48 -4.98
C LYS A 251 31.97 13.69 -5.30
N GLU A 252 31.29 12.66 -5.81
CA GLU A 252 29.89 12.78 -6.22
C GLU A 252 29.17 11.44 -6.05
N ILE A 253 27.91 11.46 -5.65
CA ILE A 253 27.00 10.33 -5.87
C ILE A 253 25.85 10.83 -6.72
N ARG A 254 25.61 10.17 -7.84
CA ARG A 254 24.57 10.49 -8.80
C ARG A 254 23.57 9.35 -8.88
N LEU A 255 22.29 9.66 -8.75
CA LEU A 255 21.20 8.73 -9.02
C LEU A 255 20.57 9.15 -10.34
N THR A 256 20.82 8.38 -11.39
CA THR A 256 20.21 8.56 -12.72
C THR A 256 19.00 7.65 -12.85
N PRO A 257 17.82 8.14 -13.30
CA PRO A 257 16.68 7.26 -13.55
C PRO A 257 17.05 6.15 -14.56
N SER A 258 16.94 4.88 -14.17
CA SER A 258 17.11 3.77 -15.12
C SER A 258 15.82 3.57 -15.91
N ALA A 259 15.93 3.54 -17.24
CA ALA A 259 14.90 2.94 -18.07
C ALA A 259 14.69 1.48 -17.63
N PRO A 260 13.46 0.92 -17.67
CA PRO A 260 13.20 -0.45 -17.24
C PRO A 260 14.02 -1.43 -18.11
N SER A 261 15.11 -1.94 -17.56
CA SER A 261 16.02 -2.82 -18.26
C SER A 261 15.36 -4.18 -18.46
N ASN A 262 14.90 -4.44 -19.69
CA ASN A 262 14.38 -5.73 -20.14
C ASN A 262 15.49 -6.80 -20.18
N THR A 263 15.94 -7.27 -19.02
CA THR A 263 16.86 -8.40 -18.89
C THR A 263 16.12 -9.69 -18.58
N THR A 264 15.54 -10.30 -19.62
CA THR A 264 15.70 -11.71 -20.02
C THR A 264 14.61 -12.05 -21.04
N THR A 265 14.88 -11.83 -22.33
CA THR A 265 14.09 -12.43 -23.41
C THR A 265 14.42 -13.92 -23.51
N LEU A 266 13.79 -14.73 -22.66
CA LEU A 266 13.43 -16.08 -23.08
C LEU A 266 12.26 -15.92 -24.05
N ALA A 267 12.41 -16.45 -25.26
CA ALA A 267 11.37 -16.42 -26.27
C ALA A 267 10.12 -17.12 -25.73
N LEU A 268 9.08 -16.33 -25.44
CA LEU A 268 7.77 -16.84 -25.08
C LEU A 268 6.94 -16.82 -26.36
N ASP A 269 6.88 -17.97 -27.04
CA ASP A 269 5.71 -18.30 -27.86
C ASP A 269 4.47 -17.97 -27.04
N THR A 270 3.51 -17.25 -27.61
CA THR A 270 2.32 -16.79 -26.90
C THR A 270 1.20 -17.82 -26.94
N PRO A 271 1.00 -18.68 -25.91
CA PRO A 271 -0.31 -19.26 -25.66
C PRO A 271 -1.22 -18.18 -25.09
N SER A 272 -2.48 -18.19 -25.53
CA SER A 272 -3.45 -17.10 -25.35
C SER A 272 -4.05 -16.93 -23.94
N ASP A 273 -3.36 -17.36 -22.88
CA ASP A 273 -3.77 -17.12 -21.48
C ASP A 273 -2.62 -17.42 -20.49
N PRO A 274 -1.80 -16.43 -20.09
CA PRO A 274 -0.73 -16.64 -19.09
C PRO A 274 -1.30 -17.03 -17.71
N VAL A 275 -2.55 -16.65 -17.41
CA VAL A 275 -3.25 -16.99 -16.17
C VAL A 275 -3.62 -18.47 -16.12
N ASN A 276 -4.00 -19.08 -17.24
CA ASN A 276 -4.40 -20.48 -17.27
C ASN A 276 -3.20 -21.44 -17.23
N THR A 277 -2.05 -21.05 -17.81
CA THR A 277 -0.78 -21.78 -17.64
C THR A 277 -0.22 -21.64 -16.22
N LEU A 278 -0.29 -20.47 -15.59
CA LEU A 278 0.04 -20.33 -14.16
C LEU A 278 -0.89 -21.21 -13.29
N ARG A 279 -2.19 -21.19 -13.54
CA ARG A 279 -3.18 -21.99 -12.81
C ARG A 279 -2.88 -23.49 -12.91
N SER A 280 -2.52 -24.02 -14.08
CA SER A 280 -2.20 -25.44 -14.22
C SER A 280 -0.89 -25.81 -13.50
N VAL A 281 0.14 -24.95 -13.54
CA VAL A 281 1.40 -25.14 -12.79
C VAL A 281 1.16 -25.16 -11.28
N TYR A 282 0.35 -24.25 -10.74
CA TYR A 282 -0.01 -24.26 -9.31
C TYR A 282 -0.85 -25.46 -8.93
N GLN A 283 -1.81 -25.88 -9.77
CA GLN A 283 -2.59 -27.11 -9.56
C GLN A 283 -1.71 -28.37 -9.56
N GLN A 284 -0.71 -28.44 -10.43
CA GLN A 284 0.27 -29.53 -10.43
C GLN A 284 1.10 -29.53 -9.13
N LYS A 285 1.71 -28.39 -8.76
CA LYS A 285 2.47 -28.27 -7.50
C LYS A 285 1.64 -28.65 -6.28
N TYR A 286 0.39 -28.20 -6.21
CA TYR A 286 -0.53 -28.56 -5.12
C TYR A 286 -0.78 -30.07 -5.07
N LYS A 287 -1.03 -30.73 -6.21
CA LYS A 287 -1.16 -32.20 -6.26
C LYS A 287 0.11 -32.90 -5.76
N THR A 288 1.30 -32.49 -6.22
CA THR A 288 2.57 -33.12 -5.81
C THR A 288 2.80 -33.06 -4.29
N ILE A 289 2.35 -31.98 -3.63
CA ILE A 289 2.48 -31.80 -2.18
C ILE A 289 1.33 -32.49 -1.41
N ALA A 290 0.08 -32.35 -1.88
CA ALA A 290 -1.09 -32.83 -1.15
C ALA A 290 -1.30 -34.35 -1.25
N THR A 291 -0.99 -34.98 -2.40
CA THR A 291 -1.18 -36.42 -2.60
C THR A 291 -0.48 -37.28 -1.54
N PRO A 292 0.83 -37.14 -1.23
CA PRO A 292 1.48 -37.96 -0.21
C PRO A 292 0.91 -37.79 1.20
N ILE A 293 0.43 -36.57 1.53
CA ILE A 293 -0.20 -36.26 2.82
C ILE A 293 -1.58 -36.92 2.92
N ILE A 294 -2.39 -36.84 1.86
CA ILE A 294 -3.73 -37.46 1.82
C ILE A 294 -3.61 -38.99 1.85
N THR A 295 -2.64 -39.58 1.14
CA THR A 295 -2.44 -41.04 1.16
C THR A 295 -1.95 -41.54 2.53
N SER A 296 -1.09 -40.81 3.24
CA SER A 296 -0.67 -41.22 4.58
C SER A 296 -1.81 -41.11 5.60
N TYR A 297 -2.69 -40.11 5.46
CA TYR A 297 -3.88 -39.98 6.29
C TYR A 297 -4.92 -41.08 6.00
N LEU A 298 -5.13 -41.43 4.72
CA LEU A 298 -5.98 -42.56 4.32
C LEU A 298 -5.50 -43.89 4.91
N GLN A 299 -4.17 -44.15 4.88
CA GLN A 299 -3.59 -45.34 5.50
C GLN A 299 -3.85 -45.36 7.02
N ALA A 300 -3.65 -44.23 7.72
CA ALA A 300 -3.93 -44.13 9.15
C ALA A 300 -5.42 -44.35 9.51
N LEU A 301 -6.34 -43.85 8.68
CA LEU A 301 -7.78 -44.11 8.83
C LEU A 301 -8.13 -45.60 8.59
N GLN A 302 -7.53 -46.23 7.59
CA GLN A 302 -7.72 -47.67 7.32
C GLN A 302 -7.23 -48.55 8.48
N THR A 303 -6.07 -48.23 9.07
CA THR A 303 -5.57 -48.93 10.27
C THR A 303 -6.54 -48.78 11.44
N ARG A 304 -6.99 -47.56 11.74
CA ARG A 304 -7.96 -47.29 12.83
C ARG A 304 -9.32 -47.95 12.60
N LEU A 305 -9.77 -48.05 11.35
CA LEU A 305 -11.01 -48.76 11.01
C LEU A 305 -10.88 -50.26 11.28
N ALA A 306 -9.74 -50.87 10.94
CA ALA A 306 -9.48 -52.28 11.25
C ALA A 306 -9.43 -52.54 12.78
N GLU A 307 -8.78 -51.66 13.53
CA GLU A 307 -8.76 -51.67 15.01
C GLU A 307 -10.18 -51.55 15.59
N ALA A 308 -10.95 -50.53 15.22
CA ALA A 308 -12.32 -50.32 15.70
C ALA A 308 -13.26 -51.49 15.34
N THR A 309 -13.07 -52.10 14.16
CA THR A 309 -13.81 -53.30 13.71
C THR A 309 -13.49 -54.51 14.59
N SER A 310 -12.21 -54.72 14.93
CA SER A 310 -11.80 -55.80 15.84
C SER A 310 -12.33 -55.62 17.27
N LEU A 311 -12.55 -54.37 17.69
CA LEU A 311 -13.07 -54.00 19.02
C LEU A 311 -14.61 -53.85 19.05
N GLN A 312 -15.30 -54.13 17.94
CA GLN A 312 -16.77 -54.03 17.80
C GLN A 312 -17.37 -52.66 18.21
N GLN A 313 -16.64 -51.56 18.02
CA GLN A 313 -17.09 -50.22 18.38
C GLN A 313 -17.97 -49.62 17.27
N ILE A 314 -19.27 -49.93 17.29
CA ILE A 314 -20.22 -49.62 16.21
C ILE A 314 -20.25 -48.13 15.85
N ASP A 315 -20.29 -47.24 16.85
CA ASP A 315 -20.39 -45.79 16.62
C ASP A 315 -19.11 -45.21 15.95
N SER A 316 -17.92 -45.65 16.40
CA SER A 316 -16.65 -45.18 15.82
C SER A 316 -16.37 -45.76 14.43
N ILE A 317 -16.87 -46.96 14.12
CA ILE A 317 -16.83 -47.53 12.76
C ILE A 317 -17.59 -46.64 11.77
N ALA A 318 -18.79 -46.16 12.12
CA ALA A 318 -19.59 -45.29 11.25
C ALA A 318 -18.92 -43.93 11.00
N GLU A 319 -18.32 -43.33 12.03
CA GLU A 319 -17.58 -42.06 11.89
C GLU A 319 -16.29 -42.22 11.06
N LEU A 320 -15.53 -43.30 11.28
CA LEU A 320 -14.31 -43.60 10.52
C LEU A 320 -14.60 -43.93 9.06
N GLN A 321 -15.70 -44.64 8.77
CA GLN A 321 -16.17 -44.85 7.40
C GLN A 321 -16.56 -43.54 6.74
N ALA A 322 -17.29 -42.66 7.43
CA ALA A 322 -17.66 -41.35 6.89
C ALA A 322 -16.43 -40.45 6.60
N GLU A 323 -15.37 -40.50 7.40
CA GLU A 323 -14.12 -39.79 7.12
C GLU A 323 -13.28 -40.43 6.02
N LEU A 324 -13.28 -41.76 5.89
CA LEU A 324 -12.66 -42.46 4.76
C LEU A 324 -13.36 -42.07 3.44
N ASP A 325 -14.69 -42.01 3.46
CA ASP A 325 -15.53 -41.54 2.35
C ASP A 325 -15.36 -40.06 2.01
N ARG A 326 -14.99 -39.22 2.98
CA ARG A 326 -14.66 -37.81 2.76
C ARG A 326 -13.28 -37.68 2.14
N THR A 327 -12.28 -38.33 2.72
CA THR A 327 -10.86 -38.22 2.31
C THR A 327 -10.58 -38.85 0.95
N THR A 328 -11.21 -39.97 0.61
CA THR A 328 -11.17 -40.55 -0.75
C THR A 328 -11.74 -39.57 -1.80
N LYS A 329 -12.88 -38.92 -1.50
CA LYS A 329 -13.47 -37.89 -2.37
C LYS A 329 -12.58 -36.65 -2.53
N TRP A 330 -11.60 -36.39 -1.66
CA TRP A 330 -10.60 -35.33 -1.88
C TRP A 330 -9.49 -35.74 -2.85
N LEU A 331 -9.18 -37.05 -2.94
CA LEU A 331 -8.20 -37.60 -3.87
C LEU A 331 -8.79 -37.76 -5.29
N GLU A 332 -10.04 -38.20 -5.39
CA GLU A 332 -10.72 -38.45 -6.67
C GLU A 332 -11.23 -37.17 -7.37
N ARG A 333 -11.38 -36.05 -6.65
CA ARG A 333 -11.96 -34.83 -7.21
C ARG A 333 -11.06 -34.25 -8.29
N PRO A 334 -11.46 -34.24 -9.58
CA PRO A 334 -10.66 -33.60 -10.61
C PRO A 334 -10.62 -32.10 -10.33
N LEU A 335 -9.42 -31.52 -10.35
CA LEU A 335 -9.16 -30.07 -10.41
C LEU A 335 -9.54 -29.45 -11.78
N ALA A 336 -10.51 -30.06 -12.48
CA ALA A 336 -11.34 -29.38 -13.46
C ALA A 336 -11.99 -28.15 -12.79
N PRO A 337 -12.34 -27.10 -13.54
CA PRO A 337 -12.89 -25.88 -12.96
C PRO A 337 -14.20 -26.19 -12.26
N ALA A 338 -14.12 -26.39 -10.94
CA ALA A 338 -15.30 -26.51 -10.13
C ALA A 338 -16.10 -25.21 -10.32
N ARG A 339 -17.42 -25.34 -10.45
CA ARG A 339 -18.34 -24.21 -10.33
C ARG A 339 -18.38 -23.77 -8.86
N THR A 340 -17.23 -23.32 -8.34
CA THR A 340 -16.96 -23.08 -6.91
C THR A 340 -17.41 -21.70 -6.47
N ARG A 341 -18.73 -21.52 -6.51
CA ARG A 341 -19.47 -20.41 -5.87
C ARG A 341 -19.46 -20.52 -4.32
N ALA A 342 -18.43 -21.13 -3.75
CA ALA A 342 -18.34 -21.60 -2.35
C ALA A 342 -16.91 -21.80 -1.81
N ALA A 343 -15.87 -21.69 -2.65
CA ALA A 343 -14.46 -21.73 -2.20
C ALA A 343 -13.70 -20.43 -2.55
N ILE A 344 -14.37 -19.49 -3.20
CA ILE A 344 -13.89 -18.14 -3.53
C ILE A 344 -14.70 -17.17 -2.66
N SER A 345 -14.37 -17.06 -1.37
CA SER A 345 -14.97 -16.05 -0.48
C SER A 345 -13.92 -15.33 0.40
N LEU A 346 -12.64 -15.48 0.07
CA LEU A 346 -11.50 -14.81 0.72
C LEU A 346 -10.75 -13.87 -0.23
N PHE A 347 -11.13 -13.83 -1.51
CA PHE A 347 -10.48 -13.03 -2.56
C PHE A 347 -11.49 -12.40 -3.55
N GLU A 348 -12.78 -12.35 -3.21
CA GLU A 348 -13.85 -11.80 -4.08
C GLU A 348 -14.04 -10.27 -3.90
N ASP A 349 -13.20 -9.63 -3.07
CA ASP A 349 -13.16 -8.17 -2.83
C ASP A 349 -12.00 -7.47 -3.56
N ALA A 350 -11.48 -8.07 -4.64
CA ALA A 350 -10.62 -7.35 -5.57
C ALA A 350 -11.48 -6.37 -6.38
N GLU A 351 -11.66 -5.15 -5.86
CA GLU A 351 -12.40 -4.10 -6.56
C GLU A 351 -11.62 -3.65 -7.81
N GLU A 352 -12.24 -3.83 -8.98
CA GLU A 352 -11.77 -3.34 -10.27
C GLU A 352 -11.96 -1.81 -10.33
N GLU A 353 -10.90 -1.08 -10.65
CA GLU A 353 -10.96 0.37 -10.84
C GLU A 353 -11.23 0.72 -12.31
N TRP A 354 -12.33 1.42 -12.55
CA TRP A 354 -12.63 2.07 -13.82
C TRP A 354 -12.30 3.57 -13.73
N THR A 355 -11.48 4.02 -14.68
CA THR A 355 -11.12 5.43 -14.91
C THR A 355 -11.87 5.99 -16.12
N ASP A 356 -11.81 7.31 -16.32
CA ASP A 356 -12.48 8.02 -17.42
C ASP A 356 -14.00 7.77 -17.50
N VAL A 357 -14.62 7.49 -16.36
CA VAL A 357 -16.06 7.35 -16.22
C VAL A 357 -16.70 8.74 -16.14
N THR A 358 -17.77 8.96 -16.89
CA THR A 358 -18.53 10.23 -16.86
C THR A 358 -19.99 10.00 -16.48
N PHE A 359 -20.58 10.96 -15.77
CA PHE A 359 -21.99 10.92 -15.38
C PHE A 359 -22.90 11.26 -16.58
N VAL A 360 -23.92 10.45 -16.83
CA VAL A 360 -24.94 10.70 -17.87
C VAL A 360 -26.22 11.17 -17.18
N ASN A 361 -26.60 12.42 -17.43
CA ASN A 361 -27.85 12.96 -16.90
C ASN A 361 -29.05 12.32 -17.61
N HIS A 362 -29.92 11.64 -16.84
CA HIS A 362 -31.09 10.94 -17.35
C HIS A 362 -32.25 11.05 -16.35
N ALA A 363 -33.49 11.07 -16.84
CA ALA A 363 -34.68 11.29 -16.02
C ALA A 363 -34.91 10.22 -14.94
N SER A 364 -34.39 9.00 -15.15
CA SER A 364 -34.44 7.89 -14.20
C SER A 364 -33.35 7.90 -13.12
N ASN A 365 -32.46 8.90 -13.11
CA ASN A 365 -31.42 8.99 -12.08
C ASN A 365 -32.04 9.38 -10.72
N THR A 366 -31.54 8.76 -9.65
CA THR A 366 -31.82 9.09 -8.25
C THR A 366 -30.52 9.58 -7.58
N GLY A 367 -30.54 9.79 -6.26
CA GLY A 367 -29.32 10.12 -5.51
C GLY A 367 -28.27 8.99 -5.53
N ASP A 368 -28.70 7.72 -5.39
CA ASP A 368 -27.86 6.52 -5.27
C ASP A 368 -27.77 5.66 -6.54
N ARG A 369 -28.67 5.83 -7.52
CA ARG A 369 -28.73 5.08 -8.77
C ARG A 369 -28.68 6.02 -9.97
N PHE A 370 -27.77 5.79 -10.92
CA PHE A 370 -27.68 6.65 -12.11
C PHE A 370 -26.97 5.96 -13.28
N LEU A 371 -27.07 6.56 -14.46
CA LEU A 371 -26.30 6.16 -15.63
C LEU A 371 -24.90 6.79 -15.63
N ILE A 372 -23.91 5.99 -15.98
CA ILE A 372 -22.56 6.43 -16.31
C ILE A 372 -22.21 6.05 -17.75
N GLN A 373 -21.26 6.75 -18.35
CA GLN A 373 -20.64 6.38 -19.61
C GLN A 373 -19.19 5.97 -19.36
N HIS A 374 -18.85 4.75 -19.78
CA HIS A 374 -17.49 4.18 -19.72
C HIS A 374 -17.23 3.46 -21.05
N GLN A 375 -16.09 3.73 -21.70
CA GLN A 375 -15.72 3.14 -23.00
C GLN A 375 -16.83 3.25 -24.07
N GLY A 376 -17.52 4.40 -24.11
CA GLY A 376 -18.63 4.65 -25.04
C GLY A 376 -19.96 3.96 -24.72
N LYS A 377 -20.02 3.10 -23.70
CA LYS A 377 -21.24 2.39 -23.28
C LYS A 377 -21.88 3.07 -22.08
N GLN A 378 -23.22 3.17 -22.09
CA GLN A 378 -23.99 3.60 -20.92
C GLN A 378 -24.27 2.40 -20.02
N ILE A 379 -23.98 2.53 -18.73
CA ILE A 379 -24.09 1.46 -17.73
C ILE A 379 -24.88 2.01 -16.52
N PRO A 380 -25.96 1.34 -16.07
CA PRO A 380 -26.64 1.69 -14.83
C PRO A 380 -25.81 1.23 -13.63
N VAL A 381 -25.54 2.16 -12.72
CA VAL A 381 -24.78 1.91 -11.47
C VAL A 381 -25.59 2.30 -10.24
N ARG A 382 -25.24 1.69 -9.11
CA ARG A 382 -25.78 1.97 -7.78
C ARG A 382 -24.68 1.96 -6.72
N LEU A 383 -24.75 2.88 -5.76
CA LEU A 383 -23.82 2.93 -4.63
C LEU A 383 -23.93 1.66 -3.75
N LYS A 384 -22.78 1.09 -3.36
CA LYS A 384 -22.67 -0.17 -2.58
C LYS A 384 -23.16 -0.03 -1.13
N THR A 385 -22.86 1.11 -0.49
CA THR A 385 -22.93 1.30 0.97
C THR A 385 -24.08 2.20 1.45
N VAL A 386 -24.69 2.97 0.56
CA VAL A 386 -25.73 3.97 0.90
C VAL A 386 -26.89 3.92 -0.10
N THR A 387 -28.07 4.33 0.34
CA THR A 387 -29.28 4.44 -0.51
C THR A 387 -30.00 5.75 -0.26
N CYS A 388 -30.62 6.31 -1.30
CA CYS A 388 -31.36 7.57 -1.23
C CYS A 388 -32.87 7.33 -1.26
N PRO A 389 -33.70 8.21 -0.68
CA PRO A 389 -35.14 8.17 -0.89
C PRO A 389 -35.50 8.31 -2.38
N PRO A 390 -36.53 7.59 -2.87
CA PRO A 390 -36.98 7.73 -4.25
C PRO A 390 -37.56 9.15 -4.50
N PRO A 391 -37.30 9.77 -5.67
CA PRO A 391 -37.79 11.11 -5.99
C PRO A 391 -39.27 11.15 -6.45
N THR A 392 -39.95 10.00 -6.45
CA THR A 392 -41.32 9.78 -6.97
C THR A 392 -42.18 8.99 -5.98
N ASP A 393 -43.47 9.32 -5.93
CA ASP A 393 -44.44 8.74 -4.97
C ASP A 393 -44.84 7.28 -5.29
N GLU A 394 -44.48 6.78 -6.46
CA GLU A 394 -44.75 5.39 -6.92
C GLU A 394 -44.17 4.33 -5.97
N ALA A 395 -43.12 4.67 -5.22
CA ALA A 395 -42.43 3.79 -4.27
C ALA A 395 -42.80 4.10 -2.80
N ALA A 396 -44.09 4.31 -2.51
CA ALA A 396 -44.60 4.67 -1.18
C ALA A 396 -44.08 3.78 -0.01
N GLY A 397 -43.90 2.47 -0.25
CA GLY A 397 -43.34 1.56 0.75
C GLY A 397 -41.86 1.80 1.07
N GLU A 398 -41.06 2.25 0.08
CA GLU A 398 -39.67 2.67 0.31
C GLU A 398 -39.62 4.04 1.00
N LEU A 399 -40.47 4.99 0.62
CA LEU A 399 -40.61 6.29 1.30
C LEU A 399 -40.91 6.11 2.80
N GLN A 400 -41.78 5.17 3.16
CA GLN A 400 -42.09 4.87 4.57
C GLN A 400 -40.90 4.26 5.33
N HIS A 401 -40.02 3.51 4.65
CA HIS A 401 -38.77 3.02 5.24
C HIS A 401 -37.77 4.16 5.53
N TYR A 402 -37.57 5.09 4.58
CA TYR A 402 -36.70 6.24 4.79
C TYR A 402 -37.27 7.24 5.81
N ALA A 403 -38.58 7.45 5.82
CA ALA A 403 -39.29 8.20 6.86
C ALA A 403 -38.98 7.67 8.26
N ALA A 404 -39.04 6.34 8.44
CA ALA A 404 -38.68 5.68 9.69
C ALA A 404 -37.18 5.75 10.02
N TYR A 405 -36.29 5.69 9.02
CA TYR A 405 -34.84 5.79 9.19
C TYR A 405 -34.40 7.18 9.70
N PHE A 406 -34.92 8.25 9.07
CA PHE A 406 -34.56 9.62 9.41
C PHE A 406 -35.42 10.24 10.53
N HIS A 407 -36.48 9.55 10.96
CA HIS A 407 -37.51 10.08 11.87
C HIS A 407 -38.22 11.33 11.31
N ILE A 408 -38.70 11.23 10.06
CA ILE A 408 -39.36 12.33 9.34
C ILE A 408 -40.68 11.85 8.70
N ASN A 409 -41.54 12.79 8.28
CA ASN A 409 -42.73 12.47 7.49
C ASN A 409 -42.36 11.95 6.08
N PRO A 410 -43.17 11.06 5.46
CA PRO A 410 -42.90 10.53 4.12
C PRO A 410 -42.86 11.61 3.03
N GLU A 411 -43.63 12.69 3.17
CA GLU A 411 -43.58 13.87 2.29
C GLU A 411 -42.20 14.56 2.34
N ASN A 412 -41.60 14.65 3.53
CA ASN A 412 -40.24 15.18 3.68
C ASN A 412 -39.22 14.21 3.07
N ALA A 413 -39.41 12.89 3.22
CA ALA A 413 -38.54 11.89 2.59
C ALA A 413 -38.55 12.00 1.05
N LEU A 414 -39.72 12.27 0.43
CA LEU A 414 -39.83 12.56 -1.00
C LEU A 414 -39.07 13.83 -1.40
N ALA A 415 -39.19 14.90 -0.60
CA ALA A 415 -38.45 16.14 -0.84
C ALA A 415 -36.92 15.92 -0.79
N ILE A 416 -36.44 15.14 0.19
CA ILE A 416 -35.03 14.73 0.26
C ILE A 416 -34.63 13.87 -0.94
N GLY A 417 -35.48 12.96 -1.42
CA GLY A 417 -35.20 12.17 -2.63
C GLY A 417 -35.02 13.04 -3.89
N LYS A 418 -35.84 14.08 -4.05
CA LYS A 418 -35.71 15.08 -5.12
C LYS A 418 -34.43 15.89 -4.97
N GLN A 419 -34.13 16.37 -3.77
CA GLN A 419 -32.89 17.09 -3.45
C GLN A 419 -31.63 16.23 -3.69
N ALA A 420 -31.65 14.96 -3.31
CA ALA A 420 -30.56 14.02 -3.53
C ALA A 420 -30.29 13.79 -5.03
N ARG A 421 -31.34 13.66 -5.86
CA ARG A 421 -31.20 13.56 -7.32
C ARG A 421 -30.57 14.82 -7.92
N GLU A 422 -31.03 16.01 -7.53
CA GLU A 422 -30.48 17.28 -8.01
C GLU A 422 -29.04 17.48 -7.55
N PHE A 423 -28.74 17.15 -6.30
CA PHE A 423 -27.39 17.14 -5.75
C PHE A 423 -26.47 16.19 -6.52
N THR A 424 -26.89 14.97 -6.83
CA THR A 424 -26.10 14.02 -7.66
C THR A 424 -25.87 14.56 -9.07
N ALA A 425 -26.89 15.10 -9.72
CA ALA A 425 -26.76 15.70 -11.04
C ALA A 425 -25.73 16.85 -11.04
N THR A 426 -25.77 17.76 -10.07
CA THR A 426 -24.81 18.88 -9.97
C THR A 426 -23.42 18.45 -9.48
N ALA A 427 -23.35 17.49 -8.55
CA ALA A 427 -22.08 17.06 -7.95
C ALA A 427 -21.23 16.23 -8.92
N LEU A 428 -21.85 15.46 -9.83
CA LEU A 428 -21.15 14.57 -10.76
C LEU A 428 -21.08 15.09 -12.20
N ALA A 429 -21.90 16.07 -12.60
CA ALA A 429 -21.85 16.65 -13.95
C ALA A 429 -20.47 17.20 -14.30
N ASN A 430 -20.03 16.92 -15.54
CA ASN A 430 -18.79 17.39 -16.14
C ASN A 430 -17.50 17.08 -15.37
N LYS A 431 -17.52 16.10 -14.45
CA LYS A 431 -16.34 15.62 -13.71
C LYS A 431 -15.95 14.22 -14.15
N PRO A 432 -14.65 13.92 -14.32
CA PRO A 432 -14.18 12.54 -14.46
C PRO A 432 -14.36 11.83 -13.11
N LEU A 433 -14.97 10.66 -13.13
CA LEU A 433 -15.24 9.83 -11.95
C LEU A 433 -14.26 8.66 -11.92
N ARG A 434 -13.79 8.30 -10.73
CA ARG A 434 -13.11 7.02 -10.48
C ARG A 434 -14.11 6.09 -9.82
N LEU A 435 -14.22 4.87 -10.31
CA LEU A 435 -15.25 3.93 -9.91
C LEU A 435 -14.61 2.61 -9.50
N LEU A 436 -14.91 2.14 -8.29
CA LEU A 436 -14.50 0.82 -7.81
C LEU A 436 -15.69 -0.13 -7.86
N THR A 437 -15.52 -1.33 -8.42
CA THR A 437 -16.57 -2.35 -8.49
C THR A 437 -16.01 -3.76 -8.34
N ASN A 438 -16.69 -4.63 -7.61
CA ASN A 438 -16.39 -6.07 -7.56
C ASN A 438 -17.22 -6.87 -8.57
N GLY A 439 -17.75 -6.21 -9.62
CA GLY A 439 -18.57 -6.83 -10.66
C GLY A 439 -19.97 -7.27 -10.21
N GLN A 440 -20.34 -7.08 -8.93
CA GLN A 440 -21.66 -7.45 -8.42
C GLN A 440 -22.76 -6.60 -9.05
N LYS A 441 -23.84 -7.26 -9.48
CA LYS A 441 -25.03 -6.60 -10.04
C LYS A 441 -26.26 -6.92 -9.19
N ASP A 442 -27.13 -5.92 -9.01
CA ASP A 442 -28.49 -6.11 -8.50
C ASP A 442 -29.31 -6.97 -9.49
N ARG A 443 -30.47 -7.46 -9.05
CA ARG A 443 -31.37 -8.31 -9.87
C ARG A 443 -31.77 -7.63 -11.18
N ASP A 444 -31.83 -6.31 -11.17
CA ASP A 444 -32.24 -5.45 -12.29
C ASP A 444 -31.07 -5.19 -13.26
N GLY A 445 -29.91 -5.82 -13.07
CA GLY A 445 -28.71 -5.68 -13.90
C GLY A 445 -27.81 -4.48 -13.55
N THR A 446 -28.27 -3.59 -12.67
CA THR A 446 -27.54 -2.42 -12.16
C THR A 446 -26.28 -2.82 -11.40
N LEU A 447 -25.12 -2.26 -11.77
CA LEU A 447 -23.82 -2.57 -11.20
C LEU A 447 -23.63 -1.88 -9.84
N ARG A 448 -23.13 -2.61 -8.83
CA ARG A 448 -22.79 -2.06 -7.51
C ARG A 448 -21.38 -1.48 -7.52
N VAL A 449 -21.27 -0.24 -7.04
CA VAL A 449 -20.04 0.55 -7.17
C VAL A 449 -19.78 1.44 -5.95
N THR A 450 -18.52 1.81 -5.76
CA THR A 450 -18.08 2.93 -4.92
C THR A 450 -17.51 4.01 -5.85
N ILE A 451 -17.89 5.27 -5.67
CA ILE A 451 -17.51 6.36 -6.60
C ILE A 451 -16.67 7.40 -5.86
N TYR A 452 -15.52 7.72 -6.44
CA TYR A 452 -14.63 8.77 -5.98
C TYR A 452 -14.65 9.94 -6.95
N VAL A 453 -14.95 11.13 -6.43
CA VAL A 453 -14.92 12.38 -7.17
C VAL A 453 -13.57 13.08 -6.89
N PRO A 454 -12.82 13.52 -7.92
CA PRO A 454 -11.58 14.26 -7.73
C PRO A 454 -11.76 15.46 -6.79
N HIS A 455 -10.80 15.66 -5.88
CA HIS A 455 -10.79 16.68 -4.82
C HIS A 455 -11.89 16.59 -3.75
N LEU A 456 -12.91 15.75 -3.93
CA LEU A 456 -14.06 15.61 -3.04
C LEU A 456 -14.05 14.27 -2.27
N GLY A 457 -13.42 13.22 -2.82
CA GLY A 457 -13.28 11.93 -2.16
C GLY A 457 -14.46 10.99 -2.43
N ASP A 458 -14.75 10.10 -1.48
CA ASP A 458 -15.87 9.15 -1.57
C ASP A 458 -17.22 9.88 -1.63
N TYR A 459 -17.97 9.61 -2.69
CA TYR A 459 -19.28 10.21 -2.94
C TYR A 459 -20.36 9.72 -1.98
N ALA A 460 -20.28 8.47 -1.50
CA ALA A 460 -21.22 7.94 -0.53
C ALA A 460 -21.12 8.71 0.81
N GLY A 461 -19.91 8.97 1.28
CA GLY A 461 -19.64 9.84 2.42
C GLY A 461 -20.23 11.24 2.26
N ILE A 462 -20.10 11.87 1.09
CA ILE A 462 -20.63 13.23 0.83
C ILE A 462 -22.16 13.27 0.94
N LEU A 463 -22.87 12.26 0.44
CA LEU A 463 -24.33 12.17 0.57
C LEU A 463 -24.77 12.02 2.04
N VAL A 464 -24.04 11.23 2.83
CA VAL A 464 -24.28 11.06 4.27
C VAL A 464 -23.95 12.34 5.06
N ASP A 465 -22.84 13.01 4.74
CA ASP A 465 -22.43 14.29 5.35
C ASP A 465 -23.42 15.43 5.11
N ASN A 466 -24.30 15.30 4.11
CA ASN A 466 -25.39 16.25 3.80
C ASN A 466 -26.78 15.74 4.21
N GLY A 467 -26.89 14.55 4.83
CA GLY A 467 -28.17 13.97 5.24
C GLY A 467 -29.10 13.62 4.08
N LEU A 468 -28.54 13.26 2.91
CA LEU A 468 -29.29 12.94 1.68
C LEU A 468 -29.42 11.43 1.41
N ALA A 469 -28.61 10.60 2.07
CA ALA A 469 -28.62 9.14 1.95
C ALA A 469 -28.60 8.44 3.31
N ALA A 470 -29.28 7.30 3.38
CA ALA A 470 -29.27 6.38 4.51
C ALA A 470 -28.20 5.30 4.30
N ILE A 471 -27.62 4.77 5.37
CA ILE A 471 -26.59 3.74 5.29
C ILE A 471 -27.25 2.36 5.12
N THR A 472 -26.86 1.62 4.10
CA THR A 472 -27.37 0.26 3.84
C THR A 472 -27.00 -0.67 5.00
N PRO A 473 -27.95 -1.34 5.67
CA PRO A 473 -27.62 -2.27 6.74
C PRO A 473 -26.84 -3.48 6.21
N LEU A 474 -25.73 -3.82 6.87
CA LEU A 474 -24.96 -5.02 6.55
C LEU A 474 -25.83 -6.29 6.67
N PRO A 475 -25.60 -7.32 5.83
CA PRO A 475 -26.31 -8.59 5.94
C PRO A 475 -26.17 -9.16 7.36
N LYS A 476 -27.29 -9.54 7.98
CA LYS A 476 -27.25 -10.23 9.28
C LYS A 476 -26.42 -11.51 9.13
N PRO A 477 -25.47 -11.79 10.05
CA PRO A 477 -24.66 -13.01 9.98
C PRO A 477 -25.59 -14.22 9.97
N ARG A 478 -25.37 -15.15 9.03
CA ARG A 478 -26.02 -16.46 9.08
C ARG A 478 -25.48 -17.19 10.32
N ARG A 479 -26.33 -18.03 10.92
CA ARG A 479 -26.08 -18.65 12.24
C ARG A 479 -24.74 -19.39 12.34
N ASP A 480 -24.22 -19.87 11.20
CA ASP A 480 -23.00 -20.65 11.08
C ASP A 480 -21.78 -19.86 10.55
N SER A 481 -21.96 -18.60 10.11
CA SER A 481 -20.87 -17.76 9.57
C SER A 481 -20.31 -16.82 10.65
N ARG A 482 -19.37 -17.32 11.46
CA ARG A 482 -18.70 -16.55 12.54
C ARG A 482 -17.72 -15.45 12.07
N LEU A 483 -17.50 -15.32 10.76
CA LEU A 483 -16.58 -14.36 10.15
C LEU A 483 -17.29 -13.53 9.08
N VAL A 484 -18.14 -12.60 9.51
CA VAL A 484 -18.45 -11.41 8.71
C VAL A 484 -17.39 -10.38 9.11
N ILE A 485 -16.36 -10.23 8.27
CA ILE A 485 -15.40 -9.12 8.42
C ILE A 485 -16.21 -7.83 8.19
N PRO A 486 -16.25 -6.88 9.15
CA PRO A 486 -16.98 -5.64 8.95
C PRO A 486 -16.29 -4.83 7.85
N ASP A 487 -17.06 -4.39 6.85
CA ASP A 487 -16.56 -3.47 5.82
C ASP A 487 -16.03 -2.19 6.51
N PRO A 488 -14.74 -1.85 6.40
CA PRO A 488 -14.16 -0.70 7.09
C PRO A 488 -14.82 0.63 6.67
N CYS A 489 -15.39 0.71 5.47
CA CYS A 489 -16.12 1.88 5.00
C CYS A 489 -17.42 2.11 5.79
N HIS A 490 -18.07 1.03 6.24
CA HIS A 490 -19.34 1.10 6.98
C HIS A 490 -19.19 1.74 8.36
N GLY A 491 -18.02 1.58 9.00
CA GLY A 491 -17.68 2.27 10.25
C GLY A 491 -17.55 3.77 10.06
N ALA A 492 -16.76 4.19 9.07
CA ALA A 492 -16.53 5.60 8.75
C ALA A 492 -17.82 6.34 8.32
N LEU A 493 -18.72 5.68 7.59
CA LEU A 493 -20.01 6.27 7.21
C LEU A 493 -20.91 6.53 8.42
N LYS A 494 -20.92 5.66 9.44
CA LYS A 494 -21.69 5.88 10.68
C LYS A 494 -21.15 7.04 11.51
N GLU A 495 -19.83 7.23 11.52
CA GLU A 495 -19.20 8.38 12.18
C GLU A 495 -19.53 9.70 11.46
N ARG A 496 -19.56 9.69 10.12
CA ARG A 496 -20.05 10.84 9.33
C ARG A 496 -21.53 11.13 9.59
N GLU A 497 -22.38 10.11 9.65
CA GLU A 497 -23.81 10.24 9.93
C GLU A 497 -24.07 10.84 11.32
N SER A 498 -23.40 10.34 12.36
CA SER A 498 -23.53 10.90 13.71
C SER A 498 -22.99 12.33 13.78
N THR A 499 -21.89 12.63 13.08
CA THR A 499 -21.33 13.99 12.97
C THR A 499 -22.28 14.94 12.24
N ALA A 500 -22.93 14.50 11.16
CA ALA A 500 -23.91 15.29 10.41
C ALA A 500 -25.15 15.59 11.26
N ARG A 501 -25.67 14.59 11.98
CA ARG A 501 -26.81 14.73 12.91
C ARG A 501 -26.50 15.63 14.11
N ALA A 502 -25.25 15.65 14.57
CA ALA A 502 -24.80 16.46 15.71
C ALA A 502 -24.48 17.94 15.37
N ARG A 503 -24.63 18.37 14.10
CA ARG A 503 -24.38 19.78 13.72
C ARG A 503 -25.45 20.71 14.34
N PRO A 504 -25.10 21.95 14.74
CA PRO A 504 -26.06 22.91 15.30
C PRO A 504 -27.27 23.20 14.40
N THR A 505 -27.06 23.13 13.09
CA THR A 505 -28.10 23.04 12.06
C THR A 505 -27.87 21.74 11.28
N PRO A 506 -28.60 20.65 11.60
CA PRO A 506 -28.43 19.38 10.90
C PRO A 506 -28.76 19.52 9.39
N PRO A 507 -28.03 18.85 8.49
CA PRO A 507 -28.25 18.98 7.05
C PRO A 507 -29.28 17.97 6.53
N GLY A 508 -29.94 18.32 5.41
CA GLY A 508 -30.82 17.41 4.67
C GLY A 508 -31.95 16.84 5.53
N ALA A 509 -32.15 15.53 5.50
CA ALA A 509 -33.20 14.84 6.24
C ALA A 509 -33.14 15.10 7.76
N TRP A 510 -31.95 15.22 8.32
CA TRP A 510 -31.76 15.46 9.76
C TRP A 510 -32.29 16.83 10.22
N ALA A 511 -32.43 17.80 9.31
CA ALA A 511 -33.03 19.10 9.61
C ALA A 511 -34.52 19.00 10.01
N PHE A 512 -35.19 17.95 9.53
CA PHE A 512 -36.61 17.69 9.77
C PHE A 512 -36.84 16.62 10.84
N SER A 513 -35.78 16.01 11.37
CA SER A 513 -35.89 15.01 12.43
C SER A 513 -36.07 15.69 13.78
N ASP A 514 -36.94 15.16 14.63
CA ASP A 514 -37.10 15.66 15.99
C ASP A 514 -35.75 15.64 16.73
N PRO A 515 -35.45 16.68 17.55
CA PRO A 515 -34.18 16.76 18.27
C PRO A 515 -34.02 15.51 19.14
N PRO A 516 -32.81 14.91 19.19
CA PRO A 516 -32.60 13.68 19.94
C PRO A 516 -32.93 13.92 21.41
N THR A 517 -34.00 13.29 21.90
CA THR A 517 -34.37 13.29 23.31
C THR A 517 -33.16 12.78 24.09
N ALA A 518 -32.56 13.64 24.91
CA ALA A 518 -31.46 13.23 25.78
C ALA A 518 -31.98 12.11 26.68
N LEU A 519 -31.46 10.90 26.47
CA LEU A 519 -31.76 9.77 27.35
C LEU A 519 -31.17 10.09 28.74
N PRO A 520 -31.93 9.85 29.82
CA PRO A 520 -31.51 10.17 31.19
C PRO A 520 -30.39 9.25 31.70
#